data_AF-A0A445DP73-F1
#
_entry.id   AF-A0A445DP73-F1
#
_cell.length_a   1.000
_cell.length_b   1.000
_cell.length_c   1.000
_cell.angle_alpha   90.00
_cell.angle_beta   90.00
_cell.angle_gamma   90.00
#
_symmetry.space_group_name_H-M   'P 1'
#
loop_
_entity.id
_entity.type
_entity.pdbx_description
1 polymer ?
#
loop_
_entity_poly.entity_id
_entity_poly.type
_entity_poly.pdbx_seq_one_letter_code
_entity_poly.pdbx_strand_id
1 'polypeptide(L)' 'MPIRVFKNLRVCNDCHSVTKLLSRIYNVEIIVRDRARFHHFKEGNCSCKDYW' A
#
# COMPACT_ATOMS: atom_id res chain seq x y z
N MET A 1 0.94 -15.24 -0.48
CA MET A 1 2.25 -14.71 -0.93
C MET A 1 2.08 -13.22 -1.20
N PRO A 2 2.85 -12.32 -0.57
CA PRO A 2 2.65 -10.89 -0.71
C PRO A 2 3.22 -10.34 -2.02
N ILE A 3 2.52 -9.38 -2.64
CA ILE A 3 3.03 -8.60 -3.77
C ILE A 3 3.93 -7.50 -3.22
N ARG A 4 5.15 -7.35 -3.77
CA ARG A 4 6.12 -6.33 -3.33
C ARG A 4 6.38 -5.32 -4.44
N VAL A 5 6.17 -4.04 -4.16
CA VAL A 5 6.37 -2.94 -5.11
C VAL A 5 7.36 -1.94 -4.53
N PHE A 6 8.37 -1.59 -5.31
CA PHE A 6 9.38 -0.58 -4.94
C PHE A 6 9.25 0.64 -5.85
N LYS A 7 9.17 1.82 -5.24
CA LYS A 7 9.07 3.11 -5.94
C LYS A 7 9.99 4.15 -5.31
N ASN A 8 10.51 5.06 -6.14
CA ASN A 8 11.40 6.15 -5.71
C ASN A 8 10.66 7.43 -5.30
N LEU A 9 9.37 7.54 -5.64
CA LEU A 9 8.50 8.65 -5.23
C LEU A 9 7.72 8.28 -3.97
N ARG A 10 7.26 9.26 -3.19
CA ARG A 10 6.34 9.02 -2.06
C ARG A 10 4.99 8.52 -2.58
N VAL A 11 4.26 7.74 -1.79
CA VAL A 11 2.85 7.44 -2.06
C VAL A 11 2.02 8.72 -1.94
N CYS A 12 1.15 8.97 -2.94
CA CYS A 12 0.14 10.01 -2.85
C CYS A 12 -1.16 9.41 -2.31
N ASN A 13 -2.10 10.28 -1.90
CA ASN A 13 -3.38 9.86 -1.34
C ASN A 13 -4.18 8.92 -2.26
N ASP A 14 -4.20 9.18 -3.57
CA ASP A 14 -4.96 8.38 -4.52
C ASP A 14 -4.33 6.99 -4.70
N CYS A 15 -3.00 6.92 -4.91
CA CYS A 15 -2.31 5.63 -4.97
C CYS A 15 -2.49 4.83 -3.67
N HIS A 16 -2.47 5.50 -2.52
CA HIS A 16 -2.71 4.88 -1.22
C HIS A 16 -4.11 4.26 -1.14
N SER A 17 -5.13 5.03 -1.52
CA SER A 17 -6.54 4.60 -1.49
C SER A 17 -6.83 3.47 -2.48
N VAL A 18 -6.26 3.55 -3.69
CA VAL A 18 -6.38 2.49 -4.70
C VAL A 18 -5.72 1.21 -4.20
N THR A 19 -4.52 1.28 -3.63
CA THR A 19 -3.81 0.08 -3.15
C THR A 19 -4.54 -0.60 -1.99
N LYS A 20 -5.14 0.18 -1.09
CA LYS A 20 -6.08 -0.33 -0.08
C LYS A 20 -7.22 -1.10 -0.75
N LEU A 21 -7.92 -0.48 -1.70
CA LEU A 21 -9.05 -1.11 -2.39
C LEU A 21 -8.63 -2.43 -3.06
N LEU A 22 -7.48 -2.44 -3.76
CA LEU A 22 -6.93 -3.63 -4.40
C LEU A 22 -6.64 -4.75 -3.39
N SER A 23 -6.04 -4.42 -2.24
CA SER A 23 -5.76 -5.42 -1.18
C SER A 23 -7.04 -6.10 -0.66
N ARG A 24 -8.17 -5.37 -0.64
CA ARG A 24 -9.48 -5.89 -0.21
C ARG A 24 -10.14 -6.72 -1.31
N ILE A 25 -10.19 -6.23 -2.55
CA ILE A 25 -10.86 -6.91 -3.67
C ILE A 25 -10.19 -8.25 -3.98
N TYR A 26 -8.85 -8.26 -4.02
CA TYR A 26 -8.09 -9.44 -4.39
C TYR A 26 -7.66 -10.29 -3.19
N ASN A 27 -8.06 -9.91 -1.97
CA ASN A 27 -7.67 -10.56 -0.72
C ASN A 27 -6.16 -10.89 -0.67
N VAL A 28 -5.35 -9.91 -1.04
CA VAL A 28 -3.90 -10.05 -1.18
C VAL A 28 -3.19 -9.00 -0.34
N GLU A 29 -2.09 -9.40 0.29
CA GLU A 29 -1.20 -8.46 0.95
C GLU A 29 -0.30 -7.77 -0.10
N ILE A 30 -0.29 -6.45 -0.09
CA ILE A 30 0.58 -5.63 -0.95
C ILE A 30 1.52 -4.85 -0.05
N ILE A 31 2.83 -5.00 -0.26
CA ILE A 31 3.87 -4.27 0.46
C ILE A 31 4.49 -3.28 -0.51
N VAL A 32 4.29 -1.98 -0.25
CA VAL A 32 4.85 -0.90 -1.06
C VAL A 32 5.95 -0.21 -0.28
N ARG A 33 7.18 -0.24 -0.80
CA ARG A 33 8.27 0.60 -0.32
C ARG A 33 8.29 1.88 -1.14
N ASP A 34 8.09 3.01 -0.47
CA ASP A 34 8.30 4.32 -1.05
C ASP A 34 9.57 4.98 -0.51
N ARG A 35 9.82 6.25 -0.84
CA ARG A 35 11.01 6.97 -0.39
C ARG A 35 11.08 7.16 1.14
N ALA A 36 9.94 7.18 1.82
CA ALA A 36 9.84 7.52 3.23
C ALA A 36 9.69 6.29 4.14
N ARG A 37 8.93 5.27 3.71
CA ARG A 37 8.54 4.13 4.56
C ARG A 37 8.07 2.92 3.75
N PHE A 38 7.75 1.87 4.49
CA PHE A 38 6.99 0.73 3.99
C PHE A 38 5.51 0.91 4.34
N HIS A 39 4.66 0.60 3.37
CA HIS A 39 3.21 0.54 3.50
C HIS A 39 2.78 -0.91 3.35
N HIS A 40 2.15 -1.47 4.37
CA HIS A 40 1.59 -2.82 4.32
C HIS A 40 0.08 -2.72 4.14
N PHE A 41 -0.38 -3.04 2.95
CA PHE A 41 -1.79 -3.06 2.59
C PHE A 41 -2.37 -4.45 2.76
N LYS A 42 -3.40 -4.59 3.58
CA LYS A 42 -4.12 -5.84 3.82
C LYS A 42 -5.58 -5.54 4.15
N GLU A 43 -6.49 -6.27 3.52
CA GLU A 43 -7.95 -6.20 3.80
C GLU A 43 -8.52 -4.76 3.73
N GLY A 44 -7.97 -3.91 2.86
CA GLY A 44 -8.44 -2.52 2.72
C GLY A 44 -7.79 -1.52 3.68
N ASN A 45 -6.84 -1.95 4.52
CA ASN A 45 -6.15 -1.11 5.48
C ASN A 45 -4.67 -0.99 5.15
N CYS A 46 -4.04 0.08 5.65
CA CYS A 46 -2.60 0.29 5.52
C CYS A 46 -1.97 0.50 6.90
N SER A 47 -0.79 -0.08 7.11
CA SER A 47 -0.01 0.08 8.35
C SER A 47 0.39 1.52 8.68
N CYS A 48 0.39 2.43 7.70
CA CYS A 48 0.79 3.82 7.88
C CYS A 48 -0.29 4.70 8.55
N LYS A 49 -1.47 4.14 8.90
CA LYS A 49 -2.60 4.87 9.49
C LYS A 49 -3.07 6.06 8.63
N ASP A 50 -3.09 5.87 7.32
CA ASP A 50 -3.46 6.90 6.33
C ASP A 50 -2.50 8.08 6.21
N TYR A 51 -1.30 7.95 6.75
CA TYR A 51 -0.18 8.80 6.39
C TYR A 51 0.50 8.25 5.13
N TRP A 52 -0.03 8.65 3.97
CA TRP A 52 0.47 8.32 2.63
C TRP A 52 1.98 8.59 2.46
#